data_AF-A0A356IR15-F1
#
_entry.id   AF-A0A356IR15-F1
#
_cell.length_a   1.000
_cell.length_b   1.000
_cell.length_c   1.000
_cell.angle_alpha   90.00
_cell.angle_beta   90.00
_cell.angle_gamma   90.00
#
_symmetry.space_group_name_H-M   'P 1'
#
loop_
_entity.id
_entity.type
_entity.pdbx_description
1 polymer ?
#
loop_
_entity_poly.entity_id
_entity_poly.type
_entity_poly.pdbx_seq_one_letter_code
_entity_poly.pdbx_strand_id
1 'polypeptide(L)'
;AVVESRYAVPVLVKCDEPVNSGPQHFVVKAAIAALDSWIRSGVPPTPAERLAVDELTATIIRDEYGNALGGIRTPYVDVPVAALSGEGQPGDVFCAIYGTTRLLDDDTLASLYPSNADYVEAVSDSVDSAVSKGFLLEPDGDLIKAWAELSGIGD
;
A
#
# COMPACT_ATOMS: atom_id res chain seq x y z
N ALA A 1 5.04 3.69 9.03
CA ALA A 1 4.80 2.32 9.51
C ALA A 1 3.33 1.95 9.25
N VAL A 2 3.10 0.74 8.74
CA VAL A 2 1.76 0.15 8.66
C VAL A 2 1.38 -0.30 10.07
N VAL A 3 0.18 0.06 10.53
CA VAL A 3 -0.25 -0.20 11.91
C VAL A 3 -1.73 -0.56 11.95
N GLU A 4 -2.12 -1.39 12.90
CA GLU A 4 -3.53 -1.63 13.18
C GLU A 4 -4.06 -0.56 14.14
N SER A 5 -4.94 0.29 13.63
CA SER A 5 -5.72 1.23 14.44
C SER A 5 -7.20 1.05 14.11
N ARG A 6 -8.05 0.90 15.12
CA ARG A 6 -9.51 0.86 14.92
C ARG A 6 -10.15 2.24 14.84
N TYR A 7 -9.35 3.32 14.87
CA TYR A 7 -9.88 4.68 14.87
C TYR A 7 -9.73 5.36 13.51
N ALA A 8 -10.87 5.56 12.82
CA ALA A 8 -10.98 6.22 11.52
C ALA A 8 -10.74 7.74 11.59
N VAL A 9 -11.26 8.35 12.66
CA VAL A 9 -10.92 9.71 13.06
C VAL A 9 -10.31 9.58 14.45
N PRO A 10 -9.10 10.10 14.70
CA PRO A 10 -8.43 9.93 15.99
C PRO A 10 -9.40 10.26 17.13
N VAL A 11 -9.68 9.24 17.96
CA VAL A 11 -10.50 9.33 19.17
C VAL A 11 -12.03 9.51 18.96
N LEU A 12 -12.52 9.76 17.73
CA LEU A 12 -13.94 10.08 17.50
C LEU A 12 -14.78 8.92 16.94
N VAL A 13 -14.21 8.10 16.07
CA VAL A 13 -14.95 7.00 15.40
C VAL A 13 -14.16 5.72 15.54
N LYS A 14 -14.73 4.72 16.21
CA LYS A 14 -14.15 3.39 16.39
C LYS A 14 -14.85 2.39 15.47
N CYS A 15 -14.07 1.72 14.62
CA CYS A 15 -14.53 0.67 13.73
C CYS A 15 -14.34 -0.72 14.33
N ASP A 16 -15.03 -1.69 13.74
CA ASP A 16 -14.95 -3.09 14.17
C ASP A 16 -13.60 -3.70 13.81
N GLU A 17 -13.06 -3.40 12.63
CA GLU A 17 -11.74 -3.82 12.17
C GLU A 17 -10.76 -2.63 12.10
N PRO A 18 -9.44 -2.89 12.18
CA PRO A 18 -8.45 -1.84 11.98
C PRO A 18 -8.61 -1.18 10.62
N VAL A 19 -8.64 0.15 10.56
CA VAL A 19 -8.80 0.91 9.32
C VAL A 19 -7.56 0.77 8.44
N ASN A 20 -7.73 0.95 7.13
CA ASN A 20 -6.63 0.87 6.18
C ASN A 20 -5.56 1.93 6.48
N SER A 21 -4.40 1.47 6.96
CA SER A 21 -3.22 2.28 7.27
C SER A 21 -2.22 2.36 6.11
N GLY A 22 -2.59 1.83 4.94
CA GLY A 22 -1.82 1.95 3.71
C GLY A 22 -1.52 3.43 3.42
N PRO A 23 -0.27 3.81 3.09
CA PRO A 23 0.13 5.20 2.97
C PRO A 23 -0.25 5.78 1.60
N GLN A 24 -1.56 5.86 1.34
CA GLN A 24 -2.16 6.35 0.10
C GLN A 24 -1.66 7.76 -0.29
N HIS A 25 -1.26 8.56 0.70
CA HIS A 25 -0.73 9.90 0.49
C HIS A 25 0.50 9.93 -0.43
N PHE A 26 1.34 8.89 -0.48
CA PHE A 26 2.46 8.83 -1.42
C PHE A 26 1.97 8.76 -2.87
N VAL A 27 1.01 7.88 -3.15
CA VAL A 27 0.43 7.74 -4.49
C VAL A 27 -0.34 8.99 -4.90
N VAL A 28 -1.05 9.64 -3.96
CA VAL A 28 -1.76 10.90 -4.23
C VAL A 28 -0.77 12.02 -4.58
N LYS A 29 0.35 12.14 -3.85
CA LYS A 29 1.41 13.11 -4.18
C LYS A 29 1.98 12.86 -5.59
N ALA A 30 2.29 11.61 -5.91
CA ALA A 30 2.78 11.23 -7.24
C ALA A 30 1.76 11.56 -8.34
N ALA A 31 0.47 11.26 -8.12
CA ALA A 31 -0.60 11.57 -9.06
C ALA A 31 -0.77 13.07 -9.30
N ILE A 32 -0.70 13.90 -8.24
CA ILE A 32 -0.75 15.36 -8.37
C ILE A 32 0.45 15.89 -9.15
N ALA A 33 1.66 15.39 -8.87
CA ALA A 33 2.86 15.78 -9.61
C ALA A 33 2.79 15.38 -11.09
N ALA A 34 2.31 14.17 -11.38
CA ALA A 34 2.05 13.71 -12.74
C ALA A 34 1.01 14.57 -13.47
N LEU A 35 -0.06 14.98 -12.77
CA LEU A 35 -1.08 15.86 -13.34
C LEU A 35 -0.52 17.26 -13.67
N ASP A 36 0.26 17.87 -12.77
CA ASP A 36 0.92 19.16 -13.06
C ASP A 36 1.86 19.06 -14.26
N SER A 37 2.69 18.02 -14.33
CA SER A 37 3.56 17.74 -15.47
C SER A 37 2.78 17.58 -16.77
N TRP A 38 1.67 16.83 -16.74
CA TRP A 38 0.81 16.63 -17.91
C TRP A 38 0.21 17.94 -18.40
N ILE A 39 -0.33 18.77 -17.50
CA ILE A 39 -0.91 20.08 -17.86
C ILE A 39 0.13 20.99 -18.52
N ARG A 40 1.40 20.97 -18.06
CA ARG A 40 2.46 21.82 -18.59
C ARG A 40 3.07 21.31 -19.90
N SER A 41 3.25 20.00 -20.01
CA SER A 41 3.98 19.38 -21.12
C SER A 41 3.08 18.84 -22.23
N GLY A 42 1.80 18.58 -21.93
CA GLY A 42 0.88 17.86 -22.81
C GLY A 42 1.13 16.35 -22.87
N VAL A 43 2.12 15.82 -22.16
CA VAL A 43 2.44 14.38 -22.14
C VAL A 43 1.75 13.71 -20.94
N PRO A 44 0.82 12.77 -21.15
CA PRO A 44 0.14 12.09 -20.05
C PRO A 44 1.09 11.16 -19.27
N PRO A 45 0.83 10.91 -17.98
CA PRO A 45 1.59 9.93 -17.23
C PRO A 45 1.37 8.51 -17.77
N THR A 46 2.34 7.63 -17.51
CA THR A 46 2.22 6.20 -17.83
C THR A 46 1.00 5.61 -17.12
N PRO A 47 0.07 4.98 -17.85
CA PRO A 47 -1.07 4.32 -17.23
C PRO A 47 -0.63 3.15 -16.35
N ALA A 48 -1.25 3.02 -15.18
CA ALA A 48 -1.16 1.79 -14.40
C ALA A 48 -2.06 0.70 -15.00
N GLU A 49 -1.72 -0.56 -14.73
CA GLU A 49 -2.64 -1.66 -14.97
C GLU A 49 -3.92 -1.46 -14.14
N ARG A 50 -5.04 -2.01 -14.63
CA ARG A 50 -6.29 -2.01 -13.85
C ARG A 50 -6.15 -2.99 -12.68
N LEU A 51 -6.94 -2.78 -11.63
CA LEU A 51 -7.13 -3.82 -10.62
C LEU A 51 -7.72 -5.07 -11.30
N ALA A 52 -7.21 -6.24 -10.93
CA ALA A 52 -7.79 -7.50 -11.37
C ALA A 52 -9.15 -7.69 -10.69
N VAL A 53 -10.18 -7.91 -11.49
CA VAL A 53 -11.56 -8.07 -11.02
C VAL A 53 -12.12 -9.34 -11.63
N ASP A 54 -12.81 -10.14 -10.82
CA ASP A 54 -13.63 -11.23 -11.32
C ASP A 54 -14.88 -10.64 -12.00
N GLU A 55 -14.96 -10.80 -13.32
CA GLU A 55 -16.01 -10.18 -14.15
C GLU A 55 -17.43 -10.68 -13.83
N LEU A 56 -17.58 -11.87 -13.24
CA LEU A 56 -18.90 -12.44 -12.94
C LEU A 56 -19.46 -11.91 -11.62
N THR A 57 -18.58 -11.72 -10.64
CA THR A 57 -18.94 -11.32 -9.27
C THR A 57 -18.65 -9.85 -8.98
N ALA A 58 -17.92 -9.17 -9.87
CA ALA A 58 -17.39 -7.83 -9.68
C ALA A 58 -16.54 -7.70 -8.40
N THR A 59 -15.85 -8.77 -7.99
CA THR A 59 -15.00 -8.81 -6.80
C THR A 59 -13.53 -8.60 -7.15
N ILE A 60 -12.78 -7.95 -6.26
CA ILE A 60 -11.34 -7.74 -6.43
C ILE A 60 -10.61 -9.07 -6.26
N ILE A 61 -9.78 -9.44 -7.24
CA ILE A 61 -8.91 -10.60 -7.14
C ILE A 61 -7.69 -10.23 -6.31
N ARG A 62 -7.32 -11.10 -5.37
CA ARG A 62 -6.28 -10.86 -4.37
C ARG A 62 -5.19 -11.93 -4.45
N ASP A 63 -3.98 -11.55 -4.04
CA ASP A 63 -2.88 -12.48 -3.79
C ASP A 63 -3.10 -13.31 -2.51
N GLU A 64 -2.18 -14.24 -2.25
CA GLU A 64 -2.20 -15.11 -1.07
C GLU A 64 -2.13 -14.35 0.27
N TYR A 65 -1.62 -13.12 0.28
CA TYR A 65 -1.54 -12.28 1.48
C TYR A 65 -2.81 -11.44 1.67
N GLY A 66 -3.66 -11.34 0.64
CA GLY A 66 -4.93 -10.62 0.65
C GLY A 66 -4.86 -9.22 0.04
N ASN A 67 -3.76 -8.85 -0.61
CA ASN A 67 -3.64 -7.58 -1.34
C ASN A 67 -4.17 -7.72 -2.77
N ALA A 68 -4.75 -6.64 -3.31
CA ALA A 68 -5.36 -6.65 -4.63
C ALA A 68 -4.32 -6.80 -5.75
N LEU A 69 -4.57 -7.67 -6.73
CA LEU A 69 -3.73 -7.82 -7.92
C LEU A 69 -3.95 -6.66 -8.92
N GLY A 70 -2.91 -6.31 -9.67
CA GLY A 70 -2.91 -5.19 -10.62
C GLY A 70 -2.96 -3.82 -9.92
N GLY A 71 -3.42 -2.80 -10.64
CA GLY A 71 -3.50 -1.44 -10.10
C GLY A 71 -2.14 -0.75 -9.94
N ILE A 72 -2.12 0.29 -9.11
CA ILE A 72 -0.89 0.97 -8.70
C ILE A 72 -0.22 0.13 -7.61
N ARG A 73 0.89 -0.52 -7.97
CA ARG A 73 1.68 -1.34 -7.06
C ARG A 73 2.79 -0.50 -6.41
N THR A 74 2.89 -0.63 -5.09
CA THR A 74 3.87 0.06 -4.22
C THR A 74 4.52 -0.99 -3.31
N PRO A 75 5.65 -0.71 -2.63
CA PRO A 75 6.25 -1.64 -1.68
C PRO A 75 5.27 -2.12 -0.59
N TYR A 76 4.26 -1.33 -0.24
CA TYR A 76 3.27 -1.74 0.77
C TYR A 76 2.31 -2.86 0.32
N VAL A 77 2.26 -3.17 -0.97
CA VAL A 77 1.48 -4.29 -1.53
C VAL A 77 2.34 -5.35 -2.22
N ASP A 78 3.49 -4.97 -2.78
CA ASP A 78 4.45 -5.90 -3.42
C ASP A 78 5.40 -6.57 -2.41
N VAL A 79 5.64 -5.92 -1.26
CA VAL A 79 6.51 -6.39 -0.18
C VAL A 79 5.69 -6.35 1.12
N PRO A 80 4.62 -7.17 1.20
CA PRO A 80 3.57 -6.97 2.19
C PRO A 80 4.05 -7.36 3.59
N VAL A 81 3.79 -6.46 4.54
CA VAL A 81 3.81 -6.76 5.98
C VAL A 81 2.40 -6.82 6.57
N ALA A 82 1.42 -6.51 5.74
CA ALA A 82 0.00 -6.53 6.05
C ALA A 82 -0.82 -6.75 4.77
N ALA A 83 -2.04 -7.24 4.96
CA ALA A 83 -3.10 -7.15 3.96
C ALA A 83 -3.80 -5.79 4.11
N LEU A 84 -3.89 -5.06 3.02
CA LEU A 84 -4.56 -3.76 2.94
C LEU A 84 -5.79 -3.88 2.02
N SER A 85 -6.96 -3.49 2.53
CA SER A 85 -8.20 -3.46 1.75
C SER A 85 -8.77 -2.06 1.66
N GLY A 86 -9.24 -1.67 0.47
CA GLY A 86 -10.08 -0.48 0.29
C GLY A 86 -11.58 -0.76 0.43
N GLU A 87 -11.99 -2.02 0.59
CA GLU A 87 -13.40 -2.39 0.74
C GLU A 87 -13.91 -2.01 2.12
N GLY A 88 -15.09 -1.40 2.16
CA GLY A 88 -15.74 -0.97 3.40
C GLY A 88 -15.97 -2.11 4.38
N GLN A 89 -15.89 -1.80 5.67
CA GLN A 89 -16.19 -2.72 6.76
C GLN A 89 -17.58 -2.44 7.36
N PRO A 90 -18.23 -3.45 7.98
CA PRO A 90 -19.52 -3.27 8.63
C PRO A 90 -19.42 -2.31 9.84
N GLY A 91 -20.58 -1.97 10.41
CA GLY A 91 -20.67 -1.13 11.59
C GLY A 91 -21.07 0.31 11.26
N ASP A 92 -20.38 1.28 11.86
CA ASP A 92 -20.67 2.71 11.68
C ASP A 92 -20.55 3.13 10.20
N VAL A 93 -21.40 4.06 9.76
CA VAL A 93 -21.42 4.53 8.35
C VAL A 93 -20.08 5.11 7.91
N PHE A 94 -19.30 5.68 8.82
CA PHE A 94 -17.96 6.13 8.52
C PHE A 94 -17.04 4.94 8.23
N CYS A 95 -17.14 3.83 8.96
CA CYS A 95 -16.27 2.66 8.77
C CYS A 95 -16.44 2.01 7.39
N ALA A 96 -17.59 2.19 6.74
CA ALA A 96 -17.82 1.74 5.37
C ALA A 96 -16.90 2.41 4.31
N ILE A 97 -16.17 3.48 4.65
CA ILE A 97 -15.25 4.17 3.72
C ILE A 97 -13.76 4.07 4.08
N TYR A 98 -13.40 3.36 5.16
CA TYR A 98 -12.02 3.33 5.67
C TYR A 98 -11.22 2.07 5.36
N GLY A 99 -11.82 1.08 4.71
CA GLY A 99 -11.09 -0.15 4.40
C GLY A 99 -10.66 -0.92 5.64
N THR A 100 -9.69 -1.83 5.46
CA THR A 100 -9.08 -2.58 6.56
C THR A 100 -7.56 -2.73 6.46
N THR A 101 -6.92 -2.94 7.61
CA THR A 101 -5.55 -3.44 7.75
C THR A 101 -5.55 -4.72 8.58
N ARG A 102 -4.85 -5.74 8.11
CA ARG A 102 -4.55 -6.95 8.87
C ARG A 102 -3.07 -7.24 8.76
N LEU A 103 -2.31 -7.14 9.84
CA LEU A 103 -0.89 -7.49 9.84
C LEU A 103 -0.71 -8.97 9.46
N LEU A 104 0.38 -9.28 8.76
CA LEU A 104 0.80 -10.66 8.60
C LEU A 104 1.38 -11.18 9.92
N ASP A 105 1.20 -12.47 10.19
CA ASP A 105 1.78 -13.10 11.38
C ASP A 105 3.30 -13.26 11.26
N ASP A 106 3.95 -13.43 12.41
CA ASP A 106 5.40 -13.51 12.53
C ASP A 106 5.99 -14.69 11.73
N ASP A 107 5.30 -15.83 11.67
CA ASP A 107 5.74 -17.01 10.90
C ASP A 107 5.77 -16.70 9.39
N THR A 108 4.74 -16.00 8.89
CA THR A 108 4.67 -15.54 7.51
C THR A 108 5.75 -14.51 7.22
N LEU A 109 5.96 -13.53 8.11
CA LEU A 109 7.00 -12.51 7.96
C LEU A 109 8.40 -13.11 7.97
N ALA A 110 8.69 -14.07 8.87
CA ALA A 110 9.97 -14.76 8.93
C ALA A 110 10.24 -15.63 7.69
N SER A 111 9.18 -16.18 7.08
CA SER A 111 9.30 -16.90 5.81
C SER A 111 9.53 -15.97 4.61
N LEU A 112 8.91 -14.78 4.61
CA LEU A 112 9.04 -13.79 3.53
C LEU A 112 10.39 -13.06 3.61
N TYR A 113 10.81 -12.71 4.82
CA TYR A 113 11.96 -11.86 5.11
C TYR A 113 12.84 -12.53 6.19
N PRO A 114 13.68 -13.51 5.80
CA PRO A 114 14.53 -14.24 6.75
C PRO A 114 15.54 -13.36 7.50
N SER A 115 15.86 -12.19 6.94
CA SER A 115 16.66 -11.16 7.59
C SER A 115 16.16 -9.75 7.26
N ASN A 116 16.50 -8.77 8.08
CA ASN A 116 16.23 -7.36 7.78
C ASN A 116 16.87 -6.92 6.46
N ALA A 117 18.05 -7.45 6.11
CA ALA A 117 18.69 -7.17 4.84
C ALA A 117 17.82 -7.64 3.66
N ASP A 118 17.20 -8.82 3.76
CA ASP A 118 16.29 -9.34 2.72
C ASP A 118 15.04 -8.45 2.59
N TYR A 119 14.50 -7.95 3.71
CA TYR A 119 13.38 -7.01 3.70
C TYR A 119 13.76 -5.68 3.03
N VAL A 120 14.91 -5.10 3.41
CA VAL A 120 15.40 -3.83 2.86
C VAL A 120 15.68 -3.93 1.37
N GLU A 121 16.27 -5.04 0.91
CA GLU A 121 16.52 -5.30 -0.50
C GLU A 121 15.19 -5.38 -1.28
N ALA A 122 14.23 -6.19 -0.80
CA ALA A 122 12.93 -6.33 -1.42
C ALA A 122 12.16 -4.99 -1.48
N VAL A 123 12.16 -4.22 -0.38
CA VAL A 123 11.55 -2.87 -0.36
C VAL A 123 12.25 -1.95 -1.35
N SER A 124 13.57 -1.97 -1.41
CA SER A 124 14.34 -1.09 -2.29
C SER A 124 14.03 -1.35 -3.76
N ASP A 125 14.00 -2.62 -4.17
CA ASP A 125 13.65 -3.03 -5.53
C ASP A 125 12.22 -2.61 -5.91
N SER A 126 11.26 -2.82 -5.00
CA SER A 126 9.87 -2.42 -5.23
C SER A 126 9.72 -0.89 -5.28
N VAL A 127 10.42 -0.15 -4.43
CA VAL A 127 10.46 1.33 -4.47
C VAL A 127 11.00 1.80 -5.81
N ASP A 128 12.12 1.26 -6.28
CA ASP A 128 12.73 1.67 -7.54
C ASP A 128 11.83 1.34 -8.74
N SER A 129 11.15 0.20 -8.71
CA SER A 129 10.11 -0.08 -9.71
C SER A 129 8.95 0.92 -9.64
N ALA A 130 8.47 1.30 -8.46
CA ALA A 130 7.36 2.23 -8.32
C ALA A 130 7.74 3.66 -8.72
N VAL A 131 8.96 4.11 -8.40
CA VAL A 131 9.49 5.42 -8.82
C VAL A 131 9.65 5.47 -10.35
N SER A 132 10.25 4.45 -10.96
CA SER A 132 10.41 4.39 -12.42
C SER A 132 9.09 4.37 -13.19
N LYS A 133 8.03 3.81 -12.60
CA LYS A 133 6.66 3.84 -13.14
C LYS A 133 5.91 5.14 -12.85
N GLY A 134 6.48 6.04 -12.03
CA GLY A 134 5.85 7.29 -11.62
C GLY A 134 4.75 7.13 -10.56
N PHE A 135 4.71 5.98 -9.88
CA PHE A 135 3.73 5.69 -8.81
C PHE A 135 4.19 6.22 -7.45
N LEU A 136 5.50 6.47 -7.31
CA LEU A 136 6.11 7.17 -6.19
C LEU A 136 6.98 8.32 -6.71
N LEU A 137 7.13 9.36 -5.90
CA LEU A 137 8.16 10.37 -6.09
C LEU A 137 9.49 9.88 -5.52
N GLU A 138 10.61 10.28 -6.12
CA GLU A 138 11.95 9.91 -5.65
C GLU A 138 12.20 10.24 -4.16
N PRO A 139 11.86 11.45 -3.65
CA PRO A 139 12.03 11.74 -2.22
C PRO A 139 11.16 10.89 -1.29
N ASP A 140 10.01 10.42 -1.79
CA ASP A 140 9.15 9.51 -1.05
C ASP A 140 9.72 8.09 -1.05
N GLY A 141 10.33 7.67 -2.16
CA GLY A 141 11.06 6.42 -2.25
C GLY A 141 12.23 6.35 -1.26
N ASP A 142 13.04 7.40 -1.20
CA ASP A 142 14.17 7.50 -0.25
C ASP A 142 13.71 7.38 1.20
N LEU A 143 12.61 8.05 1.54
CA LEU A 143 12.02 7.97 2.88
C LEU A 143 11.54 6.55 3.22
N ILE A 144 10.92 5.86 2.26
CA ILE A 144 10.43 4.48 2.45
C ILE A 144 11.61 3.53 2.65
N LYS A 145 12.68 3.65 1.86
CA LYS A 145 13.89 2.84 2.01
C LYS A 145 14.53 3.04 3.38
N ALA A 146 14.71 4.29 3.81
CA ALA A 146 15.24 4.61 5.14
C ALA A 146 14.35 4.06 6.28
N TRP A 147 13.03 4.03 6.10
CA TRP A 147 12.12 3.41 7.08
C TRP A 147 12.23 1.89 7.13
N ALA A 148 12.52 1.22 6.01
CA ALA A 148 12.75 -0.22 5.99
C ALA A 148 14.03 -0.59 6.76
N GLU A 149 15.12 0.17 6.57
CA GLU A 149 16.39 -0.01 7.29
C GLU A 149 16.23 0.16 8.82
N LEU A 150 15.32 1.03 9.25
CA LEU A 150 15.03 1.28 10.65
C LEU A 150 13.89 0.40 11.21
N SER A 151 13.36 -0.51 10.40
CA SER A 151 12.30 -1.42 10.82
C SER A 151 12.87 -2.61 11.59
N GLY A 152 12.08 -3.20 12.48
CA GLY A 152 12.42 -4.47 13.16
C GLY A 152 11.97 -5.71 12.38
N ILE A 153 11.73 -5.60 11.08
CA ILE A 153 11.29 -6.73 10.24
C ILE A 153 12.51 -7.55 9.85
N GLY A 154 12.45 -8.87 10.06
CA GLY A 154 13.56 -9.78 9.80
C GLY A 154 14.70 -9.69 10.83
N ASP A 155 14.46 -9.13 12.01
CA ASP A 155 15.38 -9.12 13.16
C ASP A 155 15.14 -10.29 14.12
#